data_AF-Q28H51-F1
#
_entry.id   AF-Q28H51-F1
#
_cell.length_a   1.000
_cell.length_b   1.000
_cell.length_c   1.000
_cell.angle_alpha   90.00
_cell.angle_beta   90.00
_cell.angle_gamma   90.00
#
_symmetry.space_group_name_H-M   'P 1'
#
loop_
_entity.id
_entity.type
_entity.pdbx_description
1 polymer ?
#
loop_
_entity_poly.entity_id
_entity_poly.type
_entity_poly.pdbx_seq_one_letter_code
_entity_poly.pdbx_strand_id
1 'polypeptide(L)'
;MHSAKNRFVQAVQRLQDFRNMYDYEARLATFADWPFTENCKCTPENMAKAGFVHCPTENEPDVACCFFCLKELEGWEPDDDPWTEHSKRSASCGFLSLTKCVNDLTMEGFLRLEADRIKSFYRKFSTVVLQYVEEEMTATTKRLLEYFSNQHQCSIDLDR
;
A
#
# COMPACT_ATOMS: atom_id res chain seq x y z
N MET A 1 -18.02 -5.78 9.46
CA MET A 1 -16.61 -6.17 9.28
C MET A 1 -16.39 -6.49 7.80
N HIS A 2 -15.48 -5.79 7.11
CA HIS A 2 -15.09 -6.15 5.76
C HIS A 2 -14.37 -7.52 5.79
N SER A 3 -14.80 -8.50 4.98
CA SER A 3 -14.13 -9.82 4.87
C SER A 3 -12.65 -9.64 4.49
N ALA A 4 -11.77 -10.59 4.87
CA ALA A 4 -10.36 -10.54 4.47
C ALA A 4 -10.21 -10.48 2.94
N LYS A 5 -11.14 -11.05 2.18
CA LYS A 5 -11.21 -10.91 0.72
C LYS A 5 -11.29 -9.45 0.28
N ASN A 6 -12.13 -8.64 0.91
CA ASN A 6 -12.27 -7.22 0.55
C ASN A 6 -10.98 -6.44 0.85
N ARG A 7 -10.36 -6.71 2.01
CA ARG A 7 -9.07 -6.10 2.38
C ARG A 7 -7.95 -6.51 1.42
N PHE A 8 -7.92 -7.76 1.00
CA PHE A 8 -6.98 -8.27 -0.01
C PHE A 8 -7.17 -7.59 -1.36
N VAL A 9 -8.41 -7.51 -1.85
CA VAL A 9 -8.72 -6.84 -3.12
C VAL A 9 -8.34 -5.37 -3.08
N GLN A 10 -8.65 -4.66 -2.00
CA GLN A 10 -8.25 -3.25 -1.81
C GLN A 10 -6.73 -3.08 -1.79
N ALA A 11 -6.00 -3.98 -1.12
CA ALA A 11 -4.53 -3.96 -1.12
C ALA A 11 -3.97 -4.16 -2.54
N VAL A 12 -4.46 -5.14 -3.29
CA VAL A 12 -4.03 -5.40 -4.68
C VAL A 12 -4.35 -4.22 -5.59
N GLN A 13 -5.53 -3.62 -5.45
CA GLN A 13 -5.89 -2.42 -6.20
C GLN A 13 -4.92 -1.28 -5.92
N ARG A 14 -4.62 -1.02 -4.64
CA ARG A 14 -3.65 0.00 -4.23
C ARG A 14 -2.25 -0.26 -4.81
N LEU A 15 -1.79 -1.52 -4.86
CA LEU A 15 -0.52 -1.89 -5.49
C LEU A 15 -0.47 -1.50 -6.98
N GLN A 16 -1.58 -1.68 -7.69
CA GLN A 16 -1.73 -1.35 -9.11
C GLN A 16 -1.78 0.16 -9.31
N ASP A 17 -2.64 0.86 -8.55
CA ASP A 17 -2.81 2.31 -8.66
C ASP A 17 -1.50 3.06 -8.36
N PHE A 18 -0.77 2.59 -7.34
CA PHE A 18 0.50 3.20 -6.95
C PHE A 18 1.63 2.99 -7.97
N ARG A 19 1.45 2.17 -9.01
CA ARG A 19 2.41 2.11 -10.12
C ARG A 19 2.48 3.44 -10.88
N ASN A 20 1.35 4.13 -11.04
CA ASN A 20 1.31 5.42 -11.76
C ASN A 20 1.95 6.55 -10.95
N MET A 21 2.14 6.34 -9.64
CA MET A 21 2.68 7.33 -8.72
C MET A 21 4.20 7.48 -8.79
N TYR A 22 4.89 6.83 -9.75
CA TYR A 22 6.25 7.28 -10.12
C TYR A 22 6.22 8.68 -10.75
N ASP A 23 5.12 9.04 -11.43
CA ASP A 23 4.92 10.38 -11.96
C ASP A 23 4.69 11.38 -10.82
N TYR A 24 5.48 12.46 -10.82
CA TYR A 24 5.40 13.52 -9.83
C TYR A 24 4.06 14.27 -9.91
N GLU A 25 3.58 14.57 -11.12
CA GLU A 25 2.35 15.34 -11.30
C GLU A 25 1.13 14.52 -10.83
N ALA A 26 1.14 13.21 -11.05
CA ALA A 26 0.12 12.31 -10.51
C ALA A 26 0.08 12.32 -8.97
N ARG A 27 1.24 12.37 -8.30
CA ARG A 27 1.29 12.51 -6.83
C ARG A 27 0.79 13.87 -6.39
N LEU A 28 1.26 14.95 -7.02
CA LEU A 28 0.88 16.32 -6.70
C LEU A 28 -0.65 16.53 -6.80
N ALA A 29 -1.28 15.97 -7.84
CA ALA A 29 -2.72 16.05 -8.05
C ALA A 29 -3.55 15.45 -6.90
N THR A 30 -2.99 14.55 -6.09
CA THR A 30 -3.71 13.97 -4.94
C THR A 30 -3.89 14.95 -3.78
N PHE A 31 -3.06 16.00 -3.71
CA PHE A 31 -3.06 16.99 -2.64
C PHE A 31 -3.99 18.18 -2.90
N ALA A 32 -5.02 18.03 -3.74
CA ALA A 32 -5.95 19.11 -4.09
C ALA A 32 -6.62 19.76 -2.86
N ASP A 33 -6.98 18.95 -1.86
CA ASP A 33 -7.63 19.40 -0.62
C ASP A 33 -6.66 19.47 0.58
N TRP A 34 -5.35 19.51 0.33
CA TRP A 34 -4.34 19.52 1.40
C TRP A 34 -4.30 20.85 2.16
N PRO A 35 -4.30 20.84 3.51
CA PRO A 35 -4.46 22.07 4.30
C PRO A 35 -3.21 22.95 4.36
N PHE A 36 -2.01 22.41 4.14
CA PHE A 36 -0.74 23.13 4.32
C PHE A 36 -0.18 23.61 2.98
N THR A 37 -0.56 24.79 2.53
CA THR A 37 -0.18 25.30 1.19
C THR A 37 0.84 26.44 1.23
N GLU A 38 0.72 27.37 2.17
CA GLU A 38 1.57 28.56 2.27
C GLU A 38 2.34 28.58 3.60
N ASN A 39 3.58 29.10 3.58
CA ASN A 39 4.43 29.24 4.76
C ASN A 39 4.66 27.95 5.56
N CYS A 40 4.56 26.80 4.90
CA CYS A 40 4.77 25.47 5.47
C CYS A 40 5.94 24.77 4.74
N LYS A 41 6.58 23.80 5.38
CA LYS A 41 7.51 22.86 4.72
C LYS A 41 6.78 21.67 4.12
N CYS A 42 5.65 21.26 4.70
CA CYS A 42 4.82 20.16 4.22
C CYS A 42 3.83 20.58 3.11
N THR A 43 4.28 21.41 2.15
CA THR A 43 3.45 21.81 0.99
C THR A 43 3.14 20.63 0.07
N PRO A 44 2.07 20.70 -0.76
CA PRO A 44 1.77 19.67 -1.77
C PRO A 44 2.98 19.26 -2.61
N GLU A 45 3.79 20.22 -3.04
CA GLU A 45 4.99 19.99 -3.86
C GLU A 45 6.06 19.22 -3.08
N ASN A 46 6.29 19.58 -1.81
CA ASN A 46 7.29 18.92 -0.99
C ASN A 46 6.83 17.51 -0.57
N MET A 47 5.54 17.34 -0.28
CA MET A 47 4.92 16.04 -0.04
C MET A 47 5.08 15.13 -1.27
N ALA A 48 4.70 15.60 -2.46
CA ALA A 48 4.84 14.86 -3.71
C ALA A 48 6.31 14.59 -4.07
N LYS A 49 7.24 15.53 -3.82
CA LYS A 49 8.69 15.31 -4.02
C LYS A 49 9.24 14.22 -3.09
N ALA A 50 8.78 14.17 -1.83
CA ALA A 50 9.16 13.13 -0.88
C ALA A 50 8.51 11.75 -1.17
N GLY A 51 7.70 11.64 -2.22
CA GLY A 51 7.07 10.40 -2.66
C GLY A 51 5.76 10.09 -1.94
N PHE A 52 5.14 11.06 -1.26
CA PHE A 52 3.83 10.90 -0.66
C PHE A 52 2.70 11.08 -1.66
N VAL A 53 1.59 10.43 -1.35
CA VAL A 53 0.28 10.52 -2.00
C VAL A 53 -0.73 10.79 -0.88
N HIS A 54 -1.61 11.77 -1.07
CA HIS A 54 -2.67 12.06 -0.12
C HIS A 54 -3.71 10.93 -0.14
N CYS A 55 -4.04 10.36 1.01
CA CYS A 55 -4.94 9.23 1.18
C CYS A 55 -5.94 9.49 2.33
N PRO A 56 -6.73 10.57 2.26
CA PRO A 56 -7.57 10.99 3.38
C PRO A 56 -8.70 9.99 3.64
N THR A 57 -9.10 9.90 4.90
CA THR A 57 -10.38 9.29 5.30
C THR A 57 -11.25 10.33 5.99
N GLU A 58 -12.54 10.04 6.20
CA GLU A 58 -13.45 10.95 6.92
C GLU A 58 -12.93 11.34 8.32
N ASN A 59 -12.19 10.45 8.98
CA ASN A 59 -11.66 10.67 10.32
C ASN A 59 -10.18 11.09 10.34
N GLU A 60 -9.46 10.85 9.25
CA GLU A 60 -8.01 11.08 9.14
C GLU A 60 -7.75 11.87 7.84
N PRO A 61 -8.11 13.16 7.80
CA PRO A 61 -8.11 13.96 6.58
C PRO A 61 -6.72 14.35 6.08
N ASP A 62 -5.65 14.11 6.85
CA ASP A 62 -4.28 14.47 6.52
C ASP A 62 -3.36 13.25 6.34
N VAL A 63 -3.92 12.04 6.20
CA VAL A 63 -3.11 10.84 5.96
C VAL A 63 -2.41 10.94 4.61
N ALA A 64 -1.10 10.81 4.64
CA ALA A 64 -0.26 10.73 3.46
C ALA A 64 0.52 9.42 3.45
N CYS A 65 0.50 8.72 2.32
CA CYS A 65 1.16 7.43 2.14
C CYS A 65 2.26 7.51 1.10
N CYS A 66 3.45 7.00 1.41
CA CYS A 66 4.47 6.83 0.39
C CYS A 66 4.04 5.76 -0.63
N PHE A 67 4.00 6.09 -1.91
CA PHE A 67 3.59 5.15 -2.96
C PHE A 67 4.52 3.93 -3.09
N PHE A 68 5.76 4.08 -2.62
CA PHE A 68 6.81 3.09 -2.77
C PHE A 68 6.91 2.15 -1.57
N CYS A 69 7.15 2.71 -0.37
CA CYS A 69 7.35 1.92 0.85
C CYS A 69 6.07 1.69 1.66
N LEU A 70 4.96 2.34 1.28
CA LEU A 70 3.64 2.23 1.93
C LEU A 70 3.63 2.69 3.39
N LYS A 71 4.59 3.54 3.77
CA LYS A 71 4.60 4.20 5.07
C LYS A 71 3.54 5.31 5.05
N GLU A 72 2.57 5.17 5.94
CA GLU A 72 1.53 6.16 6.20
C GLU A 72 1.96 7.03 7.38
N LEU A 73 1.75 8.34 7.22
CA LEU A 73 1.96 9.37 8.23
C LEU A 73 0.74 10.30 8.24
N GLU A 74 0.41 10.77 9.43
CA GLU A 74 -0.70 11.67 9.75
C GLU A 74 -0.27 12.59 10.90
N GLY A 75 -1.08 13.59 11.24
CA GLY A 75 -0.75 14.59 12.23
C GLY A 75 0.34 15.54 11.76
N TRP A 76 0.29 15.96 10.50
CA TRP A 76 1.31 16.83 9.90
C TRP A 76 1.27 18.23 10.52
N GLU A 77 2.44 18.77 10.86
CA GLU A 77 2.61 20.14 11.33
C GLU A 77 3.23 21.02 10.22
N PRO A 78 2.92 22.33 10.17
CA PRO A 78 3.46 23.24 9.16
C PRO A 78 4.98 23.20 8.97
N ASP A 79 5.75 22.95 10.03
CA ASP A 79 7.22 22.95 10.00
C ASP A 79 7.84 21.59 9.66
N ASP A 80 7.02 20.54 9.50
CA ASP A 80 7.47 19.20 9.14
C ASP A 80 8.05 19.19 7.72
N ASP A 81 9.28 18.70 7.60
CA ASP A 81 9.88 18.40 6.30
C ASP A 81 9.50 16.97 5.86
N PRO A 82 8.72 16.79 4.77
CA PRO A 82 8.25 15.47 4.36
C PRO A 82 9.38 14.49 4.08
N TRP A 83 10.50 14.94 3.52
CA TRP A 83 11.65 14.08 3.25
C TRP A 83 12.26 13.56 4.56
N THR A 84 12.46 14.46 5.53
CA THR A 84 13.01 14.11 6.85
C THR A 84 12.11 13.15 7.61
N GLU A 85 10.80 13.41 7.66
CA GLU A 85 9.86 12.51 8.34
C GLU A 85 9.77 11.15 7.64
N HIS A 86 9.75 11.12 6.31
CA HIS A 86 9.79 9.87 5.56
C HIS A 86 11.07 9.08 5.87
N SER A 87 12.24 9.71 5.80
CA SER A 87 13.53 9.07 6.06
C SER A 87 13.63 8.52 7.48
N LYS A 88 13.21 9.27 8.50
CA LYS A 88 13.17 8.81 9.91
C LYS A 88 12.29 7.57 10.09
N ARG A 89 11.16 7.53 9.38
CA ARG A 89 10.12 6.50 9.57
C ARG A 89 10.29 5.28 8.65
N SER A 90 11.06 5.43 7.58
CA SER A 90 11.32 4.41 6.55
C SER A 90 12.68 4.63 5.86
N ALA A 91 13.77 4.53 6.63
CA ALA A 91 15.14 4.79 6.17
C ALA A 91 15.61 3.91 5.00
N SER A 92 14.91 2.80 4.72
CA SER A 92 15.21 1.87 3.62
C SER A 92 14.31 2.04 2.40
N CYS A 93 13.58 3.15 2.30
CA CYS A 93 12.74 3.42 1.14
C CYS A 93 13.59 3.52 -0.14
N GLY A 94 13.34 2.61 -1.09
CA GLY A 94 14.05 2.57 -2.38
C GLY A 94 13.84 3.84 -3.21
N PHE A 95 12.68 4.49 -3.10
CA PHE A 95 12.41 5.77 -3.76
C PHE A 95 13.29 6.91 -3.21
N LEU A 96 13.45 7.03 -1.88
CA LEU A 96 14.34 8.04 -1.30
C LEU A 96 15.82 7.77 -1.60
N SER A 97 16.18 6.52 -1.89
CA SER A 97 17.55 6.11 -2.21
C SER A 97 17.94 6.35 -3.68
N LEU A 98 17.03 6.87 -4.51
CA LEU A 98 17.32 7.15 -5.91
C LEU A 98 18.33 8.30 -6.06
N THR A 99 19.38 8.04 -6.82
CA THR A 99 20.42 9.05 -7.16
C THR A 99 20.19 9.71 -8.53
N LYS A 100 19.18 9.24 -9.27
CA LYS A 100 18.79 9.73 -10.60
C LYS A 100 17.28 9.83 -10.66
N CYS A 101 16.75 10.68 -11.55
CA CYS A 101 15.33 10.68 -11.84
C CYS A 101 14.91 9.31 -12.40
N VAL A 102 13.66 8.90 -12.13
CA VAL A 102 13.14 7.60 -12.58
C VAL A 102 13.26 7.43 -14.09
N ASN A 103 13.04 8.52 -14.85
CA ASN A 103 13.14 8.54 -16.32
C ASN A 103 14.57 8.37 -16.86
N ASP A 104 15.59 8.56 -16.00
CA ASP A 104 17.01 8.41 -16.36
C ASP A 104 17.56 7.02 -15.97
N LEU A 105 16.72 6.15 -15.43
CA LEU A 105 17.09 4.78 -15.09
C LEU A 105 17.17 3.91 -16.35
N THR A 106 18.10 2.95 -16.34
CA THR A 106 18.06 1.85 -17.31
C THR A 106 16.83 0.98 -17.05
N MET A 107 16.40 0.21 -18.06
CA MET A 107 15.32 -0.78 -17.88
C MET A 107 15.60 -1.72 -16.70
N GLU A 108 16.84 -2.20 -16.55
CA GLU A 108 17.23 -3.03 -15.42
C GLU A 108 17.11 -2.28 -14.08
N GLY A 109 17.58 -1.02 -14.02
CA GLY A 109 17.47 -0.20 -12.82
C GLY A 109 16.00 0.03 -12.41
N PHE A 110 15.13 0.30 -13.38
CA PHE A 110 13.71 0.44 -13.15
C PHE A 110 13.05 -0.88 -12.68
N LEU A 111 13.41 -2.02 -13.28
CA LEU A 111 12.88 -3.32 -12.86
C LEU A 111 13.29 -3.70 -11.43
N ARG A 112 14.53 -3.37 -11.02
CA ARG A 112 14.99 -3.54 -9.63
C ARG A 112 14.19 -2.65 -8.67
N LEU A 113 14.00 -1.38 -9.05
CA LEU A 113 13.19 -0.43 -8.28
C LEU A 113 11.75 -0.93 -8.11
N GLU A 114 11.12 -1.42 -9.18
CA GLU A 114 9.76 -1.96 -9.10
C GLU A 114 9.68 -3.26 -8.28
N ALA A 115 10.69 -4.13 -8.37
CA ALA A 115 10.78 -5.31 -7.52
C ALA A 115 10.85 -4.93 -6.02
N ASP A 116 11.59 -3.87 -5.67
CA ASP A 116 11.67 -3.36 -4.30
C ASP A 116 10.35 -2.75 -3.81
N ARG A 117 9.59 -2.09 -4.69
CA ARG A 117 8.23 -1.61 -4.40
C ARG A 117 7.29 -2.78 -4.10
N ILE A 118 7.29 -3.79 -4.97
CA ILE A 118 6.49 -5.01 -4.81
C ILE A 118 6.87 -5.76 -3.52
N LYS A 119 8.16 -5.83 -3.20
CA LYS A 119 8.65 -6.41 -1.93
C LYS A 119 8.13 -5.63 -0.72
N SER A 120 8.05 -4.30 -0.80
CA SER A 120 7.49 -3.46 0.26
C SER A 120 5.99 -3.72 0.44
N PHE A 121 5.26 -3.91 -0.65
CA PHE A 121 3.85 -4.34 -0.62
C PHE A 121 3.66 -5.66 0.12
N TYR A 122 4.35 -6.73 -0.30
CA TYR A 122 4.19 -8.04 0.34
C TYR A 122 4.63 -8.03 1.80
N ARG A 123 5.61 -7.19 2.17
CA ARG A 123 6.01 -7.02 3.58
C ARG A 123 4.91 -6.40 4.42
N LYS A 124 4.21 -5.38 3.90
CA LYS A 124 3.13 -4.67 4.62
C LYS A 124 1.83 -5.47 4.66
N PHE A 125 1.50 -6.20 3.59
CA PHE A 125 0.20 -6.86 3.42
C PHE A 125 0.23 -8.38 3.58
N SER A 126 1.35 -8.98 3.99
CA SER A 126 1.49 -10.44 4.20
C SER A 126 0.36 -11.03 5.04
N THR A 127 0.04 -10.41 6.18
CA THR A 127 -1.01 -10.88 7.10
C THR A 127 -2.41 -10.84 6.47
N VAL A 128 -2.70 -9.81 5.68
CA VAL A 128 -3.97 -9.68 4.95
C VAL A 128 -4.10 -10.79 3.90
N VAL A 129 -3.02 -11.06 3.17
CA VAL A 129 -2.98 -12.14 2.17
C VAL A 129 -3.18 -13.50 2.85
N LEU A 130 -2.46 -13.78 3.93
CA LEU A 130 -2.57 -15.03 4.68
C LEU A 130 -3.99 -15.23 5.24
N GLN A 131 -4.57 -14.21 5.86
CA GLN A 131 -5.94 -14.27 6.39
C GLN A 131 -6.96 -14.57 5.28
N TYR A 132 -6.82 -13.94 4.10
CA TYR A 132 -7.71 -14.24 2.98
C TYR A 132 -7.61 -15.70 2.51
N VAL A 133 -6.39 -16.22 2.39
CA VAL A 133 -6.16 -17.61 1.99
C VAL A 133 -6.73 -18.58 3.03
N GLU A 134 -6.53 -18.32 4.32
CA GLU A 134 -7.09 -19.13 5.41
C GLU A 134 -8.63 -19.14 5.42
N GLU A 135 -9.26 -17.98 5.27
CA GLU A 135 -10.72 -17.85 5.17
C GLU A 135 -11.25 -18.63 3.96
N GLU A 136 -10.59 -18.54 2.80
CA GLU A 136 -11.02 -19.23 1.58
C GLU A 136 -10.77 -20.74 1.64
N MET A 137 -9.67 -21.19 2.23
CA MET A 137 -9.41 -22.62 2.48
C MET A 137 -10.48 -23.20 3.39
N THR A 138 -10.78 -22.54 4.52
CA THR A 138 -11.81 -22.99 5.47
C THR A 138 -13.19 -23.05 4.82
N ALA A 139 -13.56 -22.02 4.05
CA ALA A 139 -14.84 -21.99 3.34
C ALA A 139 -14.91 -23.07 2.26
N THR A 140 -13.82 -23.32 1.53
CA THR A 140 -13.74 -24.38 0.52
C THR A 140 -13.86 -25.76 1.14
N THR A 141 -13.12 -26.03 2.21
CA THR A 141 -13.20 -27.28 2.96
C THR A 141 -14.62 -27.54 3.44
N LYS A 142 -15.28 -26.55 4.03
CA LYS A 142 -16.68 -26.65 4.45
C LYS A 142 -17.62 -27.00 3.29
N ARG A 143 -17.52 -26.29 2.15
CA ARG A 143 -18.34 -26.57 0.96
C ARG A 143 -18.14 -27.99 0.44
N LEU A 144 -16.91 -28.49 0.44
CA LEU A 144 -16.60 -29.84 0.00
C LEU A 144 -17.22 -30.88 0.96
N LEU A 145 -17.05 -30.72 2.27
CA LEU A 145 -17.65 -31.61 3.26
C LEU A 145 -19.19 -31.67 3.14
N GLU A 146 -19.83 -30.51 2.98
CA GLU A 146 -21.28 -30.42 2.74
C GLU A 146 -21.69 -31.10 1.43
N TYR A 147 -20.93 -30.89 0.36
CA TYR A 147 -21.17 -31.54 -0.93
C TYR A 147 -21.08 -33.07 -0.82
N PHE A 148 -20.03 -33.60 -0.19
CA PHE A 148 -19.84 -35.05 -0.03
C PHE A 148 -20.87 -35.67 0.91
N SER A 149 -21.22 -35.00 2.00
CA SER A 149 -22.28 -35.45 2.92
C SER A 149 -23.63 -35.57 2.20
N ASN A 150 -24.01 -34.56 1.41
CA ASN A 150 -25.29 -34.52 0.72
C ASN A 150 -25.37 -35.44 -0.51
N GLN A 151 -24.30 -35.52 -1.30
CA GLN A 151 -24.30 -36.33 -2.54
C GLN A 151 -23.97 -37.79 -2.32
N HIS A 152 -23.17 -38.11 -1.30
CA HIS A 152 -22.65 -39.46 -1.08
C HIS A 152 -23.02 -40.08 0.27
N GLN A 153 -23.80 -39.40 1.13
CA GLN A 153 -24.12 -39.86 2.49
C GLN A 153 -22.86 -40.25 3.29
N CYS A 154 -21.74 -39.58 3.01
CA CYS A 154 -20.44 -39.88 3.59
C CYS A 154 -20.06 -38.82 4.63
N SER A 155 -19.72 -39.26 5.84
CA SER A 155 -19.15 -38.39 6.88
C SER A 155 -17.63 -38.41 6.77
N ILE A 156 -17.04 -37.30 6.35
CA ILE A 156 -15.59 -37.12 6.31
C ILE A 156 -15.19 -36.37 7.59
N ASP A 157 -14.44 -37.05 8.45
CA ASP A 157 -13.81 -36.48 9.64
C ASP A 157 -12.39 -36.02 9.28
N LEU A 158 -12.12 -34.72 9.46
CA LEU A 158 -10.81 -34.12 9.16
C LEU A 158 -9.86 -34.09 10.37
N ASP A 159 -10.33 -34.47 11.57
CA ASP A 159 -9.55 -34.39 12.81
C ASP A 159 -8.68 -35.63 13.08
N ARG A 160 -8.44 -36.48 12.08
CA ARG A 160 -7.49 -37.61 12.13
C ARG A 160 -6.15 -37.28 11.51
#